data_AF-A0A914K7M3-F1
#
_entry.id   AF-A0A914K7M3-F1
#
_cell.length_a   1.000
_cell.length_b   1.000
_cell.length_c   1.000
_cell.angle_alpha   90.00
_cell.angle_beta   90.00
_cell.angle_gamma   90.00
#
_symmetry.space_group_name_H-M   'P 1'
#
loop_
_entity.id
_entity.type
_entity.pdbx_description
1 polymer ?
#
loop_
_entity_poly.entity_id
_entity_poly.type
_entity_poly.pdbx_seq_one_letter_code
_entity_poly.pdbx_strand_id
1 'polypeptide(L)'
;MERQNAVQTPTQESKEGTQVLATKNVGDSFENKFKFDPIVTTTLRKEKIFQKLAKKMKKDMEEMQKRHQKQRDAIQKQQQTSVDKLMGDSKKTKKNLTSTGSGSSRHSSLSGRMSDPIGSDVCSDYKIRSLVSNQTDEWSTMVRKQVQELFELRKQQIIDEYDLLKKLLTDAQKQQMDTLKTKLDVENRDLKQSQTRKSMEDTKQIEKDTQISSRAEKERRVKETKERNLKQFVEERKRLAMKAEMHEKQLNDLHAKQLDNLEREKAKALEQEEMNHQESLLASKPENIQIYSFLSLKKRFFVFGKFAPLEKRVELFHTYPFPSKNIPILCHFNVLI
;
A
#
# COMPACT_ATOMS: atom_id res chain seq x y z
N MET A 1 -48.69 82.84 10.30
CA MET A 1 -50.12 82.61 10.60
C MET A 1 -50.20 81.91 11.94
N GLU A 2 -51.23 82.29 12.66
CA GLU A 2 -51.72 81.93 14.00
C GLU A 2 -51.20 80.72 14.78
N ARG A 3 -51.20 80.96 16.09
CA ARG A 3 -51.01 80.09 17.25
C ARG A 3 -52.16 79.09 17.42
N GLN A 4 -51.85 77.94 18.03
CA GLN A 4 -52.52 77.31 19.21
C GLN A 4 -51.71 76.03 19.57
N ASN A 5 -50.96 76.01 20.68
CA ASN A 5 -51.31 75.54 22.05
C ASN A 5 -51.65 74.04 22.11
N ALA A 6 -50.90 73.11 22.73
CA ALA A 6 -50.33 72.97 24.10
C ALA A 6 -51.11 71.92 24.92
N VAL A 7 -50.36 71.10 25.68
CA VAL A 7 -50.65 70.34 26.94
C VAL A 7 -49.88 68.99 26.88
N GLN A 8 -48.71 68.80 27.52
CA GLN A 8 -48.38 68.52 28.94
C GLN A 8 -48.79 67.14 29.52
N THR A 9 -47.79 66.23 29.59
CA THR A 9 -47.34 65.38 30.74
C THR A 9 -48.28 64.34 31.39
N PRO A 10 -47.83 63.40 32.27
CA PRO A 10 -46.55 62.66 32.49
C PRO A 10 -46.77 61.14 32.83
N THR A 11 -45.74 60.46 33.40
CA THR A 11 -45.68 59.20 34.22
C THR A 11 -44.78 58.15 33.56
N GLN A 12 -43.49 57.98 33.86
CA GLN A 12 -42.73 57.75 35.12
C GLN A 12 -43.03 56.41 35.83
N GLU A 13 -41.98 55.56 35.88
CA GLU A 13 -41.61 54.62 36.94
C GLU A 13 -42.53 53.43 37.27
N SER A 14 -42.08 52.34 37.87
CA SER A 14 -40.83 51.57 37.91
C SER A 14 -41.12 50.37 38.82
N LYS A 15 -40.29 49.32 38.74
CA LYS A 15 -40.12 48.24 39.74
C LYS A 15 -41.25 47.21 39.78
N GLU A 16 -41.05 45.97 40.20
CA GLU A 16 -39.93 45.10 40.55
C GLU A 16 -40.59 43.72 40.70
N GLY A 17 -39.84 42.64 40.50
CA GLY A 17 -40.04 41.43 41.29
C GLY A 17 -40.84 40.31 40.64
N THR A 18 -40.09 39.22 40.42
CA THR A 18 -40.42 37.87 40.93
C THR A 18 -40.82 36.83 39.88
N GLN A 19 -39.82 35.98 39.63
CA GLN A 19 -39.85 34.53 39.42
C GLN A 19 -40.95 33.94 38.53
N VAL A 20 -40.53 33.36 37.40
CA VAL A 20 -41.15 32.12 36.93
C VAL A 20 -40.11 31.15 36.34
N LEU A 21 -40.03 30.01 37.01
CA LEU A 21 -39.68 28.65 36.57
C LEU A 21 -39.31 28.42 35.09
N ALA A 22 -38.16 27.73 34.95
CA ALA A 22 -37.97 26.52 34.15
C ALA A 22 -38.43 26.53 32.68
N THR A 23 -37.45 26.69 31.79
CA THR A 23 -37.45 25.99 30.50
C THR A 23 -36.20 25.13 30.40
N LYS A 24 -36.40 23.84 30.68
CA LYS A 24 -35.45 22.78 30.39
C LYS A 24 -35.17 22.80 28.89
N ASN A 25 -33.94 23.14 28.51
CA ASN A 25 -33.35 22.81 27.22
C ASN A 25 -33.25 21.28 27.13
N VAL A 26 -34.28 20.63 26.56
CA VAL A 26 -34.17 19.26 26.07
C VAL A 26 -33.53 19.33 24.68
N GLY A 27 -32.24 19.65 24.70
CA GLY A 27 -31.36 19.66 23.54
C GLY A 27 -30.20 18.70 23.75
N ASP A 28 -30.45 17.52 24.34
CA ASP A 28 -29.41 16.53 24.55
C ASP A 28 -29.93 15.09 24.38
N SER A 29 -29.96 14.66 23.12
CA SER A 29 -29.97 13.24 22.70
C SER A 29 -29.52 13.14 21.23
N PHE A 30 -28.65 14.05 20.79
CA PHE A 30 -27.96 13.91 19.50
C PHE A 30 -26.82 12.89 19.56
N GLU A 31 -26.55 12.30 20.73
CA GLU A 31 -25.67 11.15 20.89
C GLU A 31 -26.41 9.84 20.68
N ASN A 32 -26.84 9.59 19.45
CA ASN A 32 -26.82 8.22 18.96
C ASN A 32 -25.90 8.20 17.76
N LYS A 33 -24.61 8.42 18.04
CA LYS A 33 -23.50 8.26 17.11
C LYS A 33 -23.50 6.78 16.75
N PHE A 34 -24.25 6.42 15.72
CA PHE A 34 -24.34 5.05 15.23
C PHE A 34 -22.92 4.66 14.83
N LYS A 35 -22.26 3.86 15.67
CA LYS A 35 -20.86 3.50 15.49
C LYS A 35 -20.80 2.47 14.36
N PHE A 36 -20.36 2.91 13.19
CA PHE A 36 -19.98 1.98 12.13
C PHE A 36 -18.57 1.48 12.41
N ASP A 37 -18.42 0.17 12.58
CA ASP A 37 -17.09 -0.42 12.70
C ASP A 37 -16.38 -0.30 11.35
N PRO A 38 -15.16 0.26 11.32
CA PRO A 38 -14.36 0.32 10.10
C PRO A 38 -14.02 -1.09 9.61
N ILE A 39 -14.29 -1.36 8.34
CA ILE A 39 -13.71 -2.49 7.61
C ILE A 39 -12.18 -2.38 7.65
N VAL A 40 -11.53 -3.36 8.28
CA VAL A 40 -10.07 -3.38 8.44
C VAL A 40 -9.41 -4.09 7.27
N THR A 41 -8.48 -3.45 6.58
CA THR A 41 -7.76 -4.05 5.43
C THR A 41 -7.03 -5.36 5.77
N THR A 42 -6.66 -5.57 7.04
CA THR A 42 -6.05 -6.82 7.52
C THR A 42 -6.98 -8.03 7.45
N THR A 43 -8.30 -7.85 7.55
CA THR A 43 -9.26 -8.97 7.41
C THR A 43 -9.44 -9.34 5.94
N LEU A 44 -9.48 -8.36 5.04
CA LEU A 44 -9.55 -8.57 3.59
C LEU A 44 -8.34 -9.35 3.06
N ARG A 45 -7.14 -9.09 3.60
CA ARG A 45 -5.93 -9.86 3.25
C ARG A 45 -6.00 -11.35 3.61
N LYS A 46 -6.89 -11.76 4.52
CA LYS A 46 -7.08 -13.16 4.89
C LYS A 46 -8.01 -13.90 3.93
N GLU A 47 -8.71 -13.19 3.06
CA GLU A 47 -9.63 -13.81 2.11
C GLU A 47 -8.91 -14.75 1.15
N LYS A 48 -9.55 -15.87 0.83
CA LYS A 48 -8.98 -16.94 0.01
C LYS A 48 -8.49 -16.43 -1.36
N ILE A 49 -9.18 -15.45 -1.94
CA ILE A 49 -8.81 -14.89 -3.25
C ILE A 49 -7.51 -14.08 -3.17
N PHE A 50 -7.31 -13.31 -2.10
CA PHE A 50 -6.07 -12.56 -1.87
C PHE A 50 -4.90 -13.51 -1.59
N GLN A 51 -5.13 -14.55 -0.79
CA GLN A 51 -4.13 -15.58 -0.51
C GLN A 51 -3.70 -16.35 -1.77
N LYS A 52 -4.62 -16.58 -2.72
CA LYS A 52 -4.28 -17.16 -4.02
C LYS A 52 -3.42 -16.23 -4.86
N LEU A 53 -3.75 -14.93 -4.89
CA LEU A 53 -2.96 -13.91 -5.57
C LEU A 53 -1.54 -13.85 -5.02
N ALA A 54 -1.38 -13.75 -3.69
CA ALA A 54 -0.08 -13.72 -3.03
C ALA A 54 0.79 -14.95 -3.36
N LYS A 55 0.19 -16.15 -3.39
CA LYS A 55 0.89 -17.38 -3.79
C LYS A 55 1.33 -17.34 -5.25
N LYS A 56 0.49 -16.83 -6.16
CA LYS A 56 0.83 -16.65 -7.57
C LYS A 56 2.02 -15.69 -7.71
N MET A 57 1.96 -14.54 -7.07
CA MET A 57 3.03 -13.53 -7.10
C MET A 57 4.36 -14.07 -6.60
N LYS A 58 4.34 -14.84 -5.51
CA LYS A 58 5.54 -15.51 -5.00
C LYS A 58 6.14 -16.47 -6.03
N LYS A 59 5.29 -17.29 -6.68
CA LYS A 59 5.72 -18.23 -7.71
C LYS A 59 6.30 -17.52 -8.94
N ASP A 60 5.65 -16.45 -9.41
CA ASP A 60 6.11 -15.67 -10.56
C ASP A 60 7.47 -15.01 -10.29
N MET A 61 7.70 -14.55 -9.06
CA MET A 61 8.99 -14.00 -8.60
C MET A 61 10.09 -15.06 -8.58
N GLU A 62 9.83 -16.23 -8.00
CA GLU A 62 10.78 -17.36 -7.97
C GLU A 62 11.13 -17.84 -9.39
N GLU A 63 10.15 -17.89 -10.29
CA GLU A 63 10.38 -18.26 -11.68
C GLU A 63 11.29 -17.24 -12.39
N MET A 64 11.04 -15.93 -12.20
CA MET A 64 11.87 -14.87 -12.77
C MET A 64 13.32 -14.96 -12.27
N GLN A 65 13.52 -15.12 -10.96
CA GLN A 65 14.85 -15.27 -10.37
C GLN A 65 15.59 -16.51 -10.92
N LYS A 66 14.88 -17.62 -11.11
CA LYS A 66 15.45 -18.83 -11.71
C LYS A 66 15.85 -18.61 -13.17
N ARG A 67 15.07 -17.85 -13.95
CA ARG A 67 15.43 -17.45 -15.31
C ARG A 67 16.69 -16.57 -15.33
N HIS A 68 16.76 -15.59 -14.42
CA HIS A 68 17.92 -14.72 -14.26
C HIS A 68 19.19 -15.47 -13.90
N GLN A 69 19.10 -16.44 -12.98
CA GLN A 69 20.25 -17.27 -12.61
C GLN A 69 20.77 -18.10 -13.78
N LYS A 70 19.88 -18.70 -14.57
CA LYS A 70 20.27 -19.45 -15.78
C LYS A 70 20.98 -18.55 -16.81
N GLN A 71 20.51 -17.32 -16.98
CA GLN A 71 21.17 -16.35 -17.87
C GLN A 71 22.57 -15.95 -17.35
N ARG A 72 22.71 -15.72 -16.04
CA ARG A 72 24.01 -15.46 -15.39
C ARG A 72 24.99 -16.61 -15.63
N ASP A 73 24.54 -17.85 -15.40
CA ASP A 73 25.37 -19.04 -15.58
C ASP A 73 25.79 -19.23 -17.05
N ALA A 74 24.90 -18.94 -17.99
CA ALA A 74 25.18 -19.04 -19.43
C ALA A 74 26.24 -18.03 -19.86
N ILE A 75 26.10 -16.75 -19.47
CA ILE A 75 27.08 -15.70 -19.78
C ILE A 75 28.42 -16.03 -19.10
N GLN A 76 28.43 -16.45 -17.83
CA GLN A 76 29.66 -16.81 -17.14
C GLN A 76 30.42 -17.95 -17.84
N LYS A 77 29.70 -18.98 -18.31
CA LYS A 77 30.31 -20.08 -19.09
C LYS A 77 30.87 -19.59 -20.43
N GLN A 78 30.14 -18.72 -21.13
CA GLN A 78 30.59 -18.12 -22.39
C GLN A 78 31.87 -17.30 -22.18
N GLN A 79 31.88 -16.45 -21.14
CA GLN A 79 33.03 -15.61 -20.78
C GLN A 79 34.26 -16.45 -20.42
N GLN A 80 34.09 -17.50 -19.60
CA GLN A 80 35.16 -18.43 -19.25
C GLN A 80 35.75 -19.10 -20.50
N THR A 81 34.89 -19.56 -21.42
CA THR A 81 35.33 -20.19 -22.68
C THR A 81 36.11 -19.22 -23.56
N SER A 82 35.69 -17.94 -23.64
CA SER A 82 36.41 -16.91 -24.39
C SER A 82 37.79 -16.62 -23.81
N VAL A 83 37.93 -16.59 -22.47
CA VAL A 83 39.22 -16.44 -21.78
C VAL A 83 40.14 -17.65 -22.05
N ASP A 84 39.62 -18.87 -21.92
CA ASP A 84 40.40 -20.10 -22.12
C ASP A 84 40.95 -20.21 -23.56
N LYS A 85 40.17 -19.80 -24.55
CA LYS A 85 40.61 -19.72 -25.97
C LYS A 85 41.76 -18.73 -26.14
N LEU A 86 41.62 -17.50 -25.63
CA LEU A 86 42.65 -16.46 -25.75
C LEU A 86 43.96 -16.87 -25.05
N MET A 87 43.87 -17.52 -23.88
CA MET A 87 45.01 -18.06 -23.15
C MET A 87 45.67 -19.24 -23.89
N GLY A 88 44.88 -20.09 -24.53
CA GLY A 88 45.35 -21.21 -25.35
C GLY A 88 46.11 -20.75 -26.58
N ASP A 89 45.60 -19.75 -27.29
CA ASP A 89 46.25 -19.17 -28.49
C ASP A 89 47.56 -18.47 -28.14
N SER A 90 47.59 -17.74 -27.02
CA SER A 90 48.80 -17.06 -26.52
C SER A 90 49.93 -18.05 -26.15
N LYS A 91 49.59 -19.24 -25.62
CA LYS A 91 50.58 -20.30 -25.33
C LYS A 91 51.16 -20.94 -26.60
N LYS A 92 50.36 -21.11 -27.65
CA LYS A 92 50.82 -21.64 -28.95
C LYS A 92 51.78 -20.66 -29.64
N THR A 93 51.48 -19.37 -29.61
CA THR A 93 52.37 -18.33 -30.15
C THR A 93 53.71 -18.30 -29.41
N LYS A 94 53.73 -18.40 -28.07
CA LYS A 94 54.99 -18.44 -27.30
C LYS A 94 55.83 -19.71 -27.56
N LYS A 95 55.21 -20.88 -27.75
CA LYS A 95 55.93 -22.13 -28.06
C LYS A 95 56.65 -22.10 -29.41
N ASN A 96 56.00 -21.54 -30.44
CA ASN A 96 56.59 -21.41 -31.78
C ASN A 96 57.79 -20.44 -31.83
N LEU A 97 57.85 -19.45 -30.94
CA LEU A 97 59.01 -18.56 -30.81
C LEU A 97 60.21 -19.22 -30.09
N THR A 98 59.96 -20.23 -29.23
CA THR A 98 61.01 -20.93 -28.48
C THR A 98 61.55 -22.18 -29.17
N SER A 99 60.84 -22.74 -30.16
CA SER A 99 61.24 -23.97 -30.88
C SER A 99 62.16 -23.74 -32.08
N THR A 100 62.50 -22.50 -32.42
CA THR A 100 63.47 -22.14 -33.48
C THR A 100 64.89 -21.86 -32.95
N GLY A 101 65.17 -22.18 -31.67
CA GLY A 101 66.42 -21.85 -30.99
C GLY A 101 67.36 -23.01 -30.63
N SER A 102 67.37 -24.14 -31.36
CA SER A 102 68.37 -25.18 -31.17
C SER A 102 68.99 -25.66 -32.49
N GLY A 103 69.92 -24.87 -33.01
CA GLY A 103 70.75 -25.22 -34.16
C GLY A 103 72.00 -24.35 -34.17
N SER A 104 73.12 -24.93 -33.73
CA SER A 104 74.46 -24.34 -33.68
C SER A 104 74.92 -23.70 -35.01
N SER A 105 75.42 -22.46 -35.00
CA SER A 105 76.71 -22.11 -35.65
C SER A 105 77.16 -20.67 -35.35
N ARG A 106 78.48 -20.48 -35.32
CA ARG A 106 79.27 -19.31 -34.89
C ARG A 106 79.34 -18.23 -35.98
N HIS A 107 79.10 -16.95 -35.67
CA HIS A 107 79.99 -15.81 -36.04
C HIS A 107 79.54 -14.46 -35.45
N SER A 108 80.50 -13.55 -35.29
CA SER A 108 80.46 -12.28 -34.57
C SER A 108 80.05 -11.04 -35.39
N SER A 109 79.71 -9.99 -34.64
CA SER A 109 79.81 -8.53 -34.89
C SER A 109 78.67 -7.75 -35.60
N LEU A 110 78.02 -6.92 -34.77
CA LEU A 110 77.55 -5.54 -34.95
C LEU A 110 76.76 -5.16 -36.22
N SER A 111 75.45 -5.04 -36.05
CA SER A 111 74.60 -4.12 -36.82
C SER A 111 73.28 -3.86 -36.10
N GLY A 112 72.96 -2.58 -35.90
CA GLY A 112 71.58 -2.09 -35.85
C GLY A 112 70.78 -2.39 -34.60
N ARG A 113 70.74 -1.41 -33.69
CA ARG A 113 69.62 -1.18 -32.77
C ARG A 113 68.30 -1.27 -33.55
N MET A 114 67.64 -2.42 -33.53
CA MET A 114 66.33 -2.63 -34.14
C MET A 114 65.48 -3.38 -33.13
N SER A 115 64.69 -2.57 -32.42
CA SER A 115 63.39 -2.90 -31.84
C SER A 115 63.34 -4.11 -30.90
N ASP A 116 63.35 -3.79 -29.61
CA ASP A 116 62.91 -4.65 -28.51
C ASP A 116 61.68 -5.51 -28.88
N PRO A 117 61.58 -6.76 -28.39
CA PRO A 117 60.44 -7.67 -28.63
C PRO A 117 59.16 -7.26 -27.87
N ILE A 118 59.01 -5.97 -27.54
CA ILE A 118 57.90 -5.42 -26.74
C ILE A 118 56.56 -5.49 -27.49
N GLY A 119 56.55 -5.56 -28.82
CA GLY A 119 55.33 -5.51 -29.64
C GLY A 119 54.38 -6.72 -29.49
N SER A 120 54.89 -7.95 -29.27
CA SER A 120 54.04 -9.14 -29.18
C SER A 120 53.30 -9.23 -27.84
N ASP A 121 53.93 -8.79 -26.74
CA ASP A 121 53.32 -8.82 -25.41
C ASP A 121 52.29 -7.68 -25.26
N VAL A 122 52.58 -6.50 -25.86
CA VAL A 122 51.66 -5.36 -25.88
C VAL A 122 50.40 -5.64 -26.72
N CYS A 123 50.51 -6.35 -27.85
CA CYS A 123 49.35 -6.75 -28.66
C CYS A 123 48.49 -7.81 -27.97
N SER A 124 49.10 -8.73 -27.21
CA SER A 124 48.39 -9.69 -26.36
C SER A 124 47.65 -8.99 -25.21
N ASP A 125 48.30 -8.02 -24.57
CA ASP A 125 47.73 -7.22 -23.48
C ASP A 125 46.52 -6.38 -23.93
N TYR A 126 46.59 -5.74 -25.11
CA TYR A 126 45.43 -5.03 -25.68
C TYR A 126 44.22 -5.95 -25.92
N LYS A 127 44.44 -7.15 -26.48
CA LYS A 127 43.37 -8.14 -26.70
C LYS A 127 42.74 -8.61 -25.39
N ILE A 128 43.54 -8.79 -24.33
CA ILE A 128 43.05 -9.14 -23.00
C ILE A 128 42.22 -7.99 -22.40
N ARG A 129 42.73 -6.74 -22.46
CA ARG A 129 42.00 -5.56 -21.98
C ARG A 129 40.68 -5.36 -22.70
N SER A 130 40.67 -5.48 -24.03
CA SER A 130 39.45 -5.38 -24.84
C SER A 130 38.44 -6.49 -24.51
N LEU A 131 38.90 -7.74 -24.35
CA LEU A 131 38.03 -8.84 -23.93
C LEU A 131 37.43 -8.58 -22.55
N VAL A 132 38.23 -8.17 -21.56
CA VAL A 132 37.75 -7.87 -20.20
C VAL A 132 36.74 -6.71 -20.22
N SER A 133 36.98 -5.66 -21.00
CA SER A 133 36.03 -4.56 -21.17
C SER A 133 34.69 -5.06 -21.72
N ASN A 134 34.69 -5.78 -22.83
CA ASN A 134 33.47 -6.30 -23.45
C ASN A 134 32.71 -7.24 -22.52
N GLN A 135 33.40 -8.14 -21.82
CA GLN A 135 32.77 -9.05 -20.84
C GLN A 135 32.15 -8.28 -19.66
N THR A 136 32.81 -7.21 -19.22
CA THR A 136 32.29 -6.33 -18.17
C THR A 136 31.04 -5.59 -18.63
N ASP A 137 31.02 -5.10 -19.86
CA ASP A 137 29.86 -4.40 -20.45
C ASP A 137 28.67 -5.33 -20.68
N GLU A 138 28.90 -6.53 -21.21
CA GLU A 138 27.88 -7.57 -21.38
C GLU A 138 27.25 -7.96 -20.04
N TRP A 139 28.09 -8.22 -19.03
CA TRP A 139 27.63 -8.58 -17.68
C TRP A 139 26.83 -7.44 -17.05
N SER A 140 27.36 -6.22 -17.11
CA SER A 140 26.71 -5.03 -16.52
C SER A 140 25.36 -4.74 -17.20
N THR A 141 25.28 -4.91 -18.52
CA THR A 141 24.03 -4.73 -19.27
C THR A 141 22.99 -5.78 -18.90
N MET A 142 23.39 -7.04 -18.78
CA MET A 142 22.50 -8.11 -18.33
C MET A 142 22.01 -7.87 -16.90
N VAL A 143 22.89 -7.49 -15.97
CA VAL A 143 22.50 -7.22 -14.57
C VAL A 143 21.52 -6.05 -14.49
N ARG A 144 21.78 -4.93 -15.19
CA ARG A 144 20.83 -3.80 -15.25
C ARG A 144 19.46 -4.21 -15.77
N LYS A 145 19.41 -4.99 -16.84
CA LYS A 145 18.15 -5.51 -17.40
C LYS A 145 17.39 -6.37 -16.37
N GLN A 146 18.09 -7.27 -15.68
CA GLN A 146 17.47 -8.13 -14.67
C GLN A 146 16.95 -7.35 -13.47
N VAL A 147 17.69 -6.33 -13.01
CA VAL A 147 17.23 -5.42 -11.96
C VAL A 147 15.97 -4.67 -12.38
N GLN A 148 15.89 -4.19 -13.63
CA GLN A 148 14.67 -3.58 -14.17
C GLN A 148 13.50 -4.55 -14.21
N GLU A 149 13.70 -5.78 -14.70
CA GLU A 149 12.64 -6.78 -14.81
C GLU A 149 12.05 -7.15 -13.43
N LEU A 150 12.89 -7.27 -12.39
CA LEU A 150 12.42 -7.52 -11.02
C LEU A 150 11.62 -6.34 -10.46
N PHE A 151 12.09 -5.12 -10.72
CA PHE A 151 11.41 -3.90 -10.31
C PHE A 151 10.02 -3.78 -10.95
N GLU A 152 9.92 -3.94 -12.27
CA GLU A 152 8.63 -3.88 -12.97
C GLU A 152 7.68 -4.98 -12.50
N LEU A 153 8.20 -6.20 -12.27
CA LEU A 153 7.39 -7.28 -11.71
C LEU A 153 6.86 -6.90 -10.32
N ARG A 154 7.70 -6.35 -9.44
CA ARG A 154 7.27 -5.96 -8.09
C ARG A 154 6.27 -4.80 -8.13
N LYS A 155 6.47 -3.82 -9.01
CA LYS A 155 5.53 -2.72 -9.26
C LYS A 155 4.17 -3.24 -9.68
N GLN A 156 4.13 -4.17 -10.64
CA GLN A 156 2.89 -4.82 -11.07
C GLN A 156 2.22 -5.59 -9.93
N GLN A 157 3.00 -6.29 -9.09
CA GLN A 157 2.44 -6.99 -7.94
C GLN A 157 1.75 -6.05 -6.95
N ILE A 158 2.35 -4.90 -6.66
CA ILE A 158 1.75 -3.88 -5.78
C ILE A 158 0.44 -3.36 -6.36
N ILE A 159 0.37 -3.15 -7.68
CA ILE A 159 -0.83 -2.69 -8.37
C ILE A 159 -1.94 -3.75 -8.28
N ASP A 160 -1.62 -5.01 -8.62
CA ASP A 160 -2.56 -6.13 -8.57
C ASP A 160 -3.08 -6.40 -7.13
N GLU A 161 -2.21 -6.32 -6.12
CA GLU A 161 -2.57 -6.42 -4.70
C GLU A 161 -3.58 -5.33 -4.31
N TYR A 162 -3.31 -4.08 -4.71
CA TYR A 162 -4.19 -2.95 -4.47
C TYR A 162 -5.55 -3.10 -5.18
N ASP A 163 -5.57 -3.46 -6.46
CA ASP A 163 -6.81 -3.54 -7.24
C ASP A 163 -7.75 -4.60 -6.66
N LEU A 164 -7.19 -5.74 -6.23
CA LEU A 164 -7.97 -6.78 -5.54
C LEU A 164 -8.48 -6.30 -4.18
N LEU A 165 -7.65 -5.64 -3.37
CA LEU A 165 -8.06 -5.09 -2.08
C LEU A 165 -9.14 -4.01 -2.23
N LYS A 166 -9.03 -3.14 -3.25
CA LYS A 166 -10.02 -2.10 -3.55
C LYS A 166 -11.37 -2.73 -3.90
N LYS A 167 -11.36 -3.77 -4.73
CA LYS A 167 -12.58 -4.52 -5.07
C LYS A 167 -13.22 -5.14 -3.83
N LEU A 168 -12.45 -5.88 -3.03
CA LEU A 168 -12.93 -6.50 -1.79
C LEU A 168 -13.50 -5.48 -0.80
N LEU A 169 -12.79 -4.36 -0.63
CA LEU A 169 -13.25 -3.28 0.23
C LEU A 169 -14.57 -2.68 -0.27
N THR A 170 -14.69 -2.43 -1.58
CA THR A 170 -15.91 -1.85 -2.17
C THR A 170 -17.10 -2.80 -2.05
N ASP A 171 -16.89 -4.11 -2.24
CA ASP A 171 -17.93 -5.13 -2.06
C ASP A 171 -18.40 -5.19 -0.59
N ALA A 172 -17.47 -5.13 0.37
CA ALA A 172 -17.80 -5.09 1.79
C ALA A 172 -18.52 -3.78 2.20
N GLN A 173 -18.09 -2.64 1.66
CA GLN A 173 -18.73 -1.34 1.87
C GLN A 173 -20.16 -1.34 1.35
N LYS A 174 -20.39 -1.91 0.16
CA LYS A 174 -21.73 -2.08 -0.41
C LYS A 174 -22.64 -2.92 0.50
N GLN A 175 -22.15 -4.07 0.99
CA GLN A 175 -22.91 -4.91 1.92
C GLN A 175 -23.25 -4.17 3.23
N GLN A 176 -22.32 -3.37 3.76
CA GLN A 176 -22.54 -2.56 4.95
C GLN A 176 -23.61 -1.48 4.71
N MET A 177 -23.60 -0.84 3.53
CA MET A 177 -24.60 0.15 3.13
C MET A 177 -25.99 -0.47 2.93
N ASP A 178 -26.08 -1.61 2.25
CA ASP A 178 -27.34 -2.32 2.03
C ASP A 178 -27.97 -2.77 3.36
N THR A 179 -27.13 -3.18 4.32
CA THR A 179 -27.56 -3.50 5.68
C THR A 179 -28.11 -2.28 6.42
N LEU A 180 -27.46 -1.12 6.28
CA LEU A 180 -27.95 0.13 6.87
C LEU A 180 -29.30 0.53 6.28
N LYS A 181 -29.44 0.54 4.94
CA LYS A 181 -30.68 0.89 4.25
C LYS A 181 -31.85 0.01 4.68
N THR A 182 -31.63 -1.29 4.75
CA THR A 182 -32.64 -2.25 5.24
C THR A 182 -33.10 -1.91 6.67
N LYS A 183 -32.18 -1.54 7.57
CA LYS A 183 -32.53 -1.11 8.94
C LYS A 183 -33.35 0.18 8.96
N LEU A 184 -32.97 1.17 8.14
CA LEU A 184 -33.70 2.44 8.03
C LEU A 184 -35.11 2.25 7.47
N ASP A 185 -35.27 1.34 6.50
CA ASP A 185 -36.57 0.98 5.94
C ASP A 185 -37.50 0.33 6.97
N VAL A 186 -36.96 -0.56 7.82
CA VAL A 186 -37.71 -1.17 8.92
C VAL A 186 -38.12 -0.09 9.94
N GLU A 187 -37.21 0.79 10.36
CA GLU A 187 -37.52 1.90 11.29
C GLU A 187 -38.62 2.82 10.73
N ASN A 188 -38.62 3.07 9.41
CA ASN A 188 -39.66 3.86 8.74
C ASN A 188 -41.03 3.16 8.75
N ARG A 189 -41.06 1.85 8.50
CA ARG A 189 -42.28 1.03 8.57
C ARG A 189 -42.85 0.99 9.99
N ASP A 190 -41.99 0.80 10.98
CA ASP A 190 -42.36 0.75 12.39
C ASP A 190 -42.91 2.10 12.87
N LEU A 191 -42.31 3.23 12.45
CA LEU A 191 -42.84 4.55 12.75
C LEU A 191 -44.24 4.73 12.18
N LYS A 192 -44.47 4.37 10.91
CA LYS A 192 -45.80 4.46 10.29
C LYS A 192 -46.82 3.59 11.03
N GLN A 193 -46.44 2.38 11.43
CA GLN A 193 -47.31 1.49 12.20
C GLN A 193 -47.62 2.07 13.59
N SER A 194 -46.63 2.66 14.25
CA SER A 194 -46.78 3.33 15.55
C SER A 194 -47.72 4.54 15.47
N GLN A 195 -47.60 5.36 14.42
CA GLN A 195 -48.50 6.50 14.16
C GLN A 195 -49.94 6.04 13.99
N THR A 196 -50.19 4.98 13.22
CA THR A 196 -51.53 4.40 13.06
C THR A 196 -52.09 3.89 14.38
N ARG A 197 -51.30 3.13 15.15
CA ARG A 197 -51.71 2.61 16.48
C ARG A 197 -52.06 3.75 17.43
N LYS A 198 -51.22 4.78 17.52
CA LYS A 198 -51.44 5.96 18.36
C LYS A 198 -52.73 6.69 17.96
N SER A 199 -52.97 6.91 16.66
CA SER A 199 -54.18 7.57 16.19
C SER A 199 -55.46 6.80 16.55
N MET A 200 -55.42 5.47 16.49
CA MET A 200 -56.54 4.62 16.91
C MET A 200 -56.76 4.67 18.42
N GLU A 201 -55.69 4.60 19.22
CA GLU A 201 -55.78 4.62 20.68
C GLU A 201 -56.28 5.98 21.21
N ASP A 202 -55.77 7.09 20.68
CA ASP A 202 -56.22 8.43 21.04
C ASP A 202 -57.74 8.60 20.79
N THR A 203 -58.25 8.05 19.68
CA THR A 203 -59.70 8.08 19.37
C THR A 203 -60.51 7.27 20.37
N LYS A 204 -60.06 6.04 20.69
CA LYS A 204 -60.70 5.18 21.71
C LYS A 204 -60.68 5.81 23.09
N GLN A 205 -59.61 6.53 23.44
CA GLN A 205 -59.48 7.18 24.73
C GLN A 205 -60.49 8.32 24.89
N ILE A 206 -60.72 9.12 23.85
CA ILE A 206 -61.76 10.17 23.85
C ILE A 206 -63.18 9.57 23.93
N GLU A 207 -63.42 8.42 23.27
CA GLU A 207 -64.71 7.74 23.34
C GLU A 207 -65.04 7.22 24.73
N LYS A 208 -64.06 6.60 25.40
CA LYS A 208 -64.15 6.06 26.76
C LYS A 208 -64.25 7.14 27.84
N ASP A 209 -63.93 8.39 27.54
CA ASP A 209 -64.00 9.49 28.49
C ASP A 209 -65.48 9.79 28.84
N THR A 210 -65.85 9.51 30.09
CA THR A 210 -67.17 9.74 30.66
C THR A 210 -67.34 11.15 31.20
N GLN A 211 -66.26 11.93 31.37
CA GLN A 211 -66.34 13.31 31.86
C GLN A 211 -66.86 14.30 30.80
N ILE A 212 -66.86 13.91 29.53
CA ILE A 212 -67.37 14.71 28.42
C ILE A 212 -68.71 14.14 27.95
N SER A 213 -69.82 14.69 28.44
CA SER A 213 -71.16 14.15 28.15
C SER A 213 -71.77 14.67 26.84
N SER A 214 -71.36 15.84 26.37
CA SER A 214 -71.91 16.44 25.14
C SER A 214 -71.22 15.89 23.88
N ARG A 215 -72.04 15.41 22.93
CA ARG A 215 -71.58 14.93 21.62
C ARG A 215 -70.75 15.98 20.87
N ALA A 216 -71.14 17.25 20.94
CA ALA A 216 -70.43 18.34 20.28
C ALA A 216 -69.02 18.57 20.86
N GLU A 217 -68.85 18.42 22.18
CA GLU A 217 -67.53 18.56 22.81
C GLU A 217 -66.64 17.35 22.53
N LYS A 218 -67.18 16.12 22.49
CA LYS A 218 -66.43 14.92 22.04
C LYS A 218 -65.91 15.10 20.61
N GLU A 219 -66.74 15.58 19.70
CA GLU A 219 -66.36 15.81 18.31
C GLU A 219 -65.28 16.91 18.18
N ARG A 220 -65.39 17.98 18.97
CA ARG A 220 -64.36 19.02 19.06
C ARG A 220 -63.02 18.45 19.52
N ARG A 221 -62.99 17.63 20.58
CA ARG A 221 -61.76 16.97 21.09
C ARG A 221 -61.14 16.02 20.09
N VAL A 222 -61.95 15.27 19.34
CA VAL A 222 -61.46 14.42 18.26
C VAL A 222 -60.77 15.26 17.18
N LYS A 223 -61.35 16.40 16.78
CA LYS A 223 -60.76 17.28 15.77
C LYS A 223 -59.42 17.87 16.23
N GLU A 224 -59.38 18.41 17.45
CA GLU A 224 -58.16 18.98 18.04
C GLU A 224 -57.05 17.92 18.17
N THR A 225 -57.41 16.70 18.60
CA THR A 225 -56.45 15.59 18.73
C THR A 225 -55.91 15.15 17.38
N LYS A 226 -56.75 15.08 16.33
CA LYS A 226 -56.31 14.78 14.96
C LYS A 226 -55.35 15.83 14.43
N GLU A 227 -55.61 17.11 14.67
CA GLU A 227 -54.73 18.22 14.27
C GLU A 227 -53.38 18.16 15.00
N ARG A 228 -53.39 17.94 16.32
CA ARG A 228 -52.17 17.72 17.12
C ARG A 228 -51.37 16.51 16.62
N ASN A 229 -52.03 15.40 16.34
CA ASN A 229 -51.39 14.18 15.84
C ASN A 229 -50.78 14.38 14.45
N LEU A 230 -51.45 15.10 13.54
CA LEU A 230 -50.90 15.40 12.22
C LEU A 230 -49.58 16.18 12.34
N LYS A 231 -49.55 17.24 13.16
CA LYS A 231 -48.33 18.03 13.39
C LYS A 231 -47.21 17.16 13.97
N GLN A 232 -47.51 16.34 14.97
CA GLN A 232 -46.55 15.43 15.57
C GLN A 232 -46.01 14.41 14.55
N PHE A 233 -46.87 13.81 13.73
CA PHE A 233 -46.48 12.78 12.78
C PHE A 233 -45.59 13.31 11.66
N VAL A 234 -45.84 14.55 11.21
CA VAL A 234 -44.98 15.23 10.24
C VAL A 234 -43.59 15.46 10.84
N GLU A 235 -43.52 15.97 12.08
CA GLU A 235 -42.24 16.27 12.71
C GLU A 235 -41.43 14.99 13.02
N GLU A 236 -42.09 13.92 13.45
CA GLU A 236 -41.47 12.60 13.65
C GLU A 236 -40.88 12.04 12.35
N ARG A 237 -41.63 12.13 11.24
CA ARG A 237 -41.15 11.69 9.92
C ARG A 237 -39.97 12.53 9.44
N LYS A 238 -40.02 13.84 9.63
CA LYS A 238 -38.92 14.75 9.30
C LYS A 238 -37.67 14.42 10.10
N ARG A 239 -37.80 14.20 11.41
CA ARG A 239 -36.69 13.79 12.28
C ARG A 239 -36.10 12.45 11.85
N LEU A 240 -36.93 11.47 11.51
CA LEU A 240 -36.44 10.17 11.05
C LEU A 240 -35.73 10.26 9.69
N ALA A 241 -36.24 11.07 8.76
CA ALA A 241 -35.61 11.31 7.47
C ALA A 241 -34.23 11.98 7.62
N MET A 242 -34.13 13.03 8.45
CA MET A 242 -32.85 13.68 8.75
C MET A 242 -31.85 12.73 9.42
N LYS A 243 -32.33 11.86 10.33
CA LYS A 243 -31.49 10.83 10.97
C LYS A 243 -30.95 9.83 9.95
N ALA A 244 -31.80 9.35 9.04
CA ALA A 244 -31.43 8.44 7.96
C ALA A 244 -30.34 9.05 7.05
N GLU A 245 -30.56 10.28 6.58
CA GLU A 245 -29.60 11.02 5.74
C GLU A 245 -28.25 11.22 6.45
N MET A 246 -28.28 11.58 7.74
CA MET A 246 -27.07 11.74 8.54
C MET A 246 -26.29 10.42 8.66
N HIS A 247 -26.97 9.31 8.92
CA HIS A 247 -26.32 8.00 9.06
C HIS A 247 -25.71 7.53 7.74
N GLU A 248 -26.42 7.69 6.62
CA GLU A 248 -25.90 7.35 5.29
C GLU A 248 -24.67 8.20 4.94
N LYS A 249 -24.73 9.52 5.20
CA LYS A 249 -23.60 10.42 4.98
C LYS A 249 -22.38 10.03 5.81
N GLN A 250 -22.56 9.77 7.10
CA GLN A 250 -21.46 9.36 7.99
C GLN A 250 -20.80 8.05 7.53
N LEU A 251 -21.59 7.08 7.06
CA LEU A 251 -21.08 5.83 6.53
C LEU A 251 -20.32 6.04 5.22
N ASN A 252 -20.86 6.85 4.30
CA ASN A 252 -20.18 7.21 3.05
C ASN A 252 -18.85 7.93 3.29
N ASP A 253 -18.82 8.89 4.22
CA ASP A 253 -17.58 9.62 4.56
C ASP A 253 -16.52 8.68 5.14
N LEU A 254 -16.94 7.67 5.91
CA LEU A 254 -16.05 6.63 6.42
C LEU A 254 -15.54 5.72 5.30
N HIS A 255 -16.41 5.28 4.39
CA HIS A 255 -16.05 4.48 3.22
C HIS A 255 -15.05 5.20 2.31
N ALA A 256 -15.27 6.48 2.05
CA ALA A 256 -14.36 7.32 1.27
C ALA A 256 -12.97 7.41 1.92
N LYS A 257 -12.90 7.62 3.24
CA LYS A 257 -11.62 7.67 3.98
C LYS A 257 -10.86 6.34 3.92
N GLN A 258 -11.56 5.21 3.96
CA GLN A 258 -10.93 3.89 3.84
C GLN A 258 -10.31 3.67 2.45
N LEU A 259 -11.00 4.10 1.40
CA LEU A 259 -10.50 4.03 0.02
C LEU A 259 -9.29 4.95 -0.19
N ASP A 260 -9.37 6.19 0.29
CA ASP A 260 -8.25 7.14 0.25
C ASP A 260 -7.03 6.61 1.02
N ASN A 261 -7.23 6.00 2.19
CA ASN A 261 -6.14 5.38 2.92
C ASN A 261 -5.50 4.21 2.15
N LEU A 262 -6.30 3.35 1.52
CA LEU A 262 -5.80 2.25 0.69
C LEU A 262 -5.00 2.77 -0.53
N GLU A 263 -5.46 3.86 -1.15
CA GLU A 263 -4.74 4.54 -2.24
C GLU A 263 -3.41 5.13 -1.77
N ARG A 264 -3.40 5.77 -0.61
CA ARG A 264 -2.18 6.29 0.01
C ARG A 264 -1.19 5.17 0.35
N GLU A 265 -1.66 4.03 0.85
CA GLU A 265 -0.82 2.85 1.11
C GLU A 265 -0.19 2.30 -0.18
N LYS A 266 -0.96 2.19 -1.27
CA LYS A 266 -0.43 1.80 -2.59
C LYS A 266 0.64 2.79 -3.07
N ALA A 267 0.37 4.08 -3.01
CA ALA A 267 1.31 5.11 -3.45
C ALA A 267 2.64 5.03 -2.69
N LYS A 268 2.57 4.91 -1.35
CA LYS A 268 3.77 4.71 -0.51
C LYS A 268 4.54 3.44 -0.85
N ALA A 269 3.84 2.34 -1.14
CA ALA A 269 4.48 1.09 -1.52
C ALA A 269 5.20 1.20 -2.88
N LEU A 270 4.61 1.91 -3.85
CA LEU A 270 5.23 2.18 -5.15
C LEU A 270 6.45 3.09 -5.02
N GLU A 271 6.34 4.17 -4.25
CA GLU A 271 7.45 5.11 -3.99
C GLU A 271 8.61 4.40 -3.29
N GLN A 272 8.34 3.58 -2.29
CA GLN A 272 9.36 2.77 -1.63
C GLN A 272 10.06 1.82 -2.59
N GLU A 273 9.33 1.18 -3.49
CA GLU A 273 9.92 0.28 -4.48
C GLU A 273 10.75 1.04 -5.52
N GLU A 274 10.33 2.24 -5.92
CA GLU A 274 11.11 3.13 -6.77
C GLU A 274 12.41 3.57 -6.10
N MET A 275 12.39 3.88 -4.80
CA MET A 275 13.60 4.17 -4.03
C MET A 275 14.53 2.93 -3.95
N ASN A 276 13.99 1.75 -3.65
CA ASN A 276 14.76 0.50 -3.59
C ASN A 276 15.44 0.17 -4.93
N HIS A 277 14.75 0.44 -6.04
CA HIS A 277 15.28 0.25 -7.38
C HIS A 277 16.43 1.23 -7.67
N GLN A 278 16.26 2.51 -7.34
CA GLN A 278 17.33 3.50 -7.46
C GLN A 278 18.55 3.12 -6.62
N GLU A 279 18.37 2.68 -5.38
CA GLU A 279 19.44 2.18 -4.52
C GLU A 279 20.16 0.99 -5.15
N SER A 280 19.42 0.02 -5.71
CA SER A 280 19.98 -1.14 -6.42
C SER A 280 20.81 -0.72 -7.64
N LEU A 281 20.37 0.29 -8.38
CA LEU A 281 21.14 0.84 -9.51
C LEU A 281 22.42 1.54 -9.06
N LEU A 282 22.35 2.33 -7.98
CA LEU A 282 23.52 3.01 -7.39
C LEU A 282 24.54 2.00 -6.85
N ALA A 283 24.08 0.95 -6.19
CA ALA A 283 24.93 -0.15 -5.72
C ALA A 283 25.54 -0.97 -6.87
N SER A 284 24.88 -0.99 -8.04
CA SER A 284 25.37 -1.66 -9.26
C SER A 284 26.34 -0.82 -10.11
N LYS A 285 26.62 0.43 -9.71
CA LYS A 285 27.64 1.27 -10.37
C LYS A 285 29.01 0.55 -10.33
N PRO A 286 29.87 0.76 -11.34
CA PRO A 286 31.06 -0.05 -11.55
C PRO A 286 32.19 0.34 -10.58
N GLU A 287 32.03 0.07 -9.30
CA GLU A 287 33.18 -0.22 -8.45
C GLU A 287 33.62 -1.65 -8.77
N ASN A 288 34.42 -1.81 -9.84
CA ASN A 288 35.13 -3.03 -10.22
C ASN A 288 34.46 -4.29 -9.63
N ILE A 289 33.29 -4.68 -10.17
CA ILE A 289 32.65 -5.95 -9.79
C ILE A 289 33.76 -6.97 -9.87
N GLN A 290 34.20 -7.42 -8.71
CA GLN A 290 35.41 -8.20 -8.60
C GLN A 290 35.10 -9.55 -9.23
N ILE A 291 35.30 -9.64 -10.54
CA ILE A 291 35.34 -10.91 -11.29
C ILE A 291 36.41 -11.81 -10.62
N TYR A 292 37.41 -11.20 -9.96
CA TYR A 292 38.38 -11.86 -9.10
C TYR A 292 37.84 -12.39 -7.77
N SER A 293 36.80 -11.81 -7.15
CA SER A 293 36.25 -12.31 -5.88
C SER A 293 35.56 -13.66 -6.05
N PHE A 294 34.81 -13.86 -7.14
CA PHE A 294 34.11 -15.11 -7.41
C PHE A 294 35.08 -16.25 -7.81
N LEU A 295 36.16 -15.93 -8.53
CA LEU A 295 37.23 -16.87 -8.85
C LEU A 295 38.08 -17.23 -7.63
N SER A 296 38.32 -16.27 -6.73
CA SER A 296 39.07 -16.50 -5.49
C SER A 296 38.26 -17.31 -4.46
N LEU A 297 36.94 -17.08 -4.34
CA LEU A 297 36.06 -17.89 -3.48
C LEU A 297 35.89 -19.33 -3.99
N LYS A 298 35.75 -19.55 -5.30
CA LYS A 298 35.71 -20.91 -5.87
C LYS A 298 37.02 -21.69 -5.69
N LYS A 299 38.19 -21.04 -5.84
CA LYS A 299 39.48 -21.66 -5.54
C LYS A 299 39.64 -21.99 -4.06
N ARG A 300 39.20 -21.11 -3.15
CA ARG A 300 39.29 -21.35 -1.70
C ARG A 300 38.37 -22.47 -1.22
N PHE A 301 37.19 -22.62 -1.82
CA PHE A 301 36.28 -23.75 -1.56
C PHE A 301 36.75 -25.08 -2.17
N PHE A 302 37.46 -25.07 -3.29
CA PHE A 302 37.99 -26.29 -3.91
C PHE A 302 39.22 -26.84 -3.19
N VAL A 303 40.02 -25.98 -2.53
CA VAL A 303 41.22 -26.39 -1.77
C VAL A 303 40.88 -26.92 -0.37
N PHE A 304 39.79 -26.46 0.26
CA PHE A 304 39.36 -26.92 1.59
C PHE A 304 38.31 -28.06 1.57
N GLY A 305 37.86 -28.51 0.39
CA GLY A 305 36.70 -29.40 0.23
C GLY A 305 36.98 -30.88 0.02
N LYS A 306 38.06 -31.45 0.59
CA LYS A 306 38.16 -32.90 0.79
C LYS A 306 37.85 -33.18 2.25
N PHE A 307 36.76 -33.93 2.49
CA PHE A 307 36.11 -34.30 3.77
C PHE A 307 34.84 -33.51 4.12
N ALA A 308 33.69 -33.96 3.59
CA ALA A 308 32.45 -34.28 4.33
C ALA A 308 31.26 -34.43 3.36
N PRO A 309 30.26 -35.29 3.67
CA PRO A 309 29.32 -35.83 2.68
C PRO A 309 28.09 -34.96 2.38
N LEU A 310 27.42 -35.31 1.28
CA LEU A 310 26.23 -34.68 0.72
C LEU A 310 25.02 -34.70 1.68
N GLU A 311 24.76 -33.58 2.33
CA GLU A 311 23.42 -33.06 2.68
C GLU A 311 23.64 -31.69 3.33
N LYS A 312 22.79 -30.70 3.03
CA LYS A 312 22.90 -29.26 3.42
C LYS A 312 23.71 -28.33 2.48
N ARG A 313 23.39 -28.34 1.18
CA ARG A 313 23.84 -27.30 0.23
C ARG A 313 22.71 -26.46 -0.39
N VAL A 314 21.65 -26.23 0.39
CA VAL A 314 20.51 -25.39 -0.03
C VAL A 314 20.38 -24.10 0.80
N GLU A 315 21.08 -23.95 1.91
CA GLU A 315 21.03 -22.73 2.73
C GLU A 315 22.39 -22.03 2.78
N LEU A 316 22.73 -21.28 1.73
CA LEU A 316 23.67 -20.15 1.87
C LEU A 316 23.43 -19.01 0.86
N PHE A 317 22.27 -19.01 0.19
CA PHE A 317 21.80 -17.91 -0.67
C PHE A 317 20.31 -17.60 -0.42
N HIS A 318 19.84 -17.88 0.79
CA HIS A 318 18.63 -17.26 1.32
C HIS A 318 19.05 -16.37 2.48
N THR A 319 18.54 -15.13 2.47
CA THR A 319 18.76 -14.06 3.45
C THR A 319 20.08 -13.29 3.29
N TYR A 320 20.03 -12.18 2.55
CA TYR A 320 20.78 -10.98 2.95
C TYR A 320 19.82 -10.11 3.77
N PRO A 321 19.97 -10.04 5.10
CA PRO A 321 19.56 -8.87 5.85
C PRO A 321 20.76 -7.91 5.88
N PHE A 322 20.65 -6.74 5.25
CA PHE A 322 21.61 -5.66 5.52
C PHE A 322 21.07 -4.80 6.67
N PRO A 323 21.84 -4.64 7.77
CA PRO A 323 21.53 -3.69 8.81
C PRO A 323 22.21 -2.35 8.48
N SER A 324 21.43 -1.28 8.29
CA SER A 324 21.97 0.09 8.37
C SER A 324 21.55 0.72 9.71
N LYS A 325 22.51 0.80 10.63
CA LYS A 325 22.37 1.59 11.87
C LYS A 325 22.75 3.04 11.56
N ASN A 326 21.78 3.94 11.60
CA ASN A 326 21.70 5.09 12.52
C ASN A 326 20.78 6.16 11.95
N ILE A 327 19.62 6.35 12.58
CA ILE A 327 19.09 7.63 13.09
C ILE A 327 18.12 7.25 14.24
N PRO A 328 18.16 7.95 15.39
CA PRO A 328 17.42 7.58 16.60
C PRO A 328 15.98 8.08 16.55
N ILE A 329 15.10 7.46 17.36
CA ILE A 329 14.05 8.09 18.21
C ILE A 329 12.94 7.06 18.51
N LEU A 330 12.84 6.73 19.80
CA LEU A 330 11.70 6.34 20.62
C LEU A 330 10.52 5.56 19.98
N CYS A 331 10.20 4.39 20.55
CA CYS A 331 9.09 4.28 21.51
C CYS A 331 8.94 2.86 22.09
N HIS A 332 9.16 2.78 23.41
CA HIS A 332 8.49 1.98 24.43
C HIS A 332 8.21 0.47 24.22
N PHE A 333 8.88 -0.29 25.09
CA PHE A 333 8.39 -1.48 25.79
C PHE A 333 6.86 -1.56 25.94
N ASN A 334 6.31 -2.74 25.68
CA ASN A 334 5.65 -3.46 26.77
C ASN A 334 5.74 -4.98 26.59
N VAL A 335 6.36 -5.57 27.61
CA VAL A 335 6.32 -6.97 28.02
C VAL A 335 4.89 -7.33 28.42
N LEU A 336 4.45 -8.55 28.10
CA LEU A 336 3.63 -9.35 29.02
C LEU A 336 3.64 -10.82 28.58
N ILE A 337 4.33 -11.60 29.41
CA ILE A 337 4.13 -12.99 29.87
C ILE A 337 3.52 -13.98 28.87
#